data_AF-A0A166C5D5-F1
#
_entry.id   AF-A0A166C5D5-F1
#
_cell.length_a   1.000
_cell.length_b   1.000
_cell.length_c   1.000
_cell.angle_alpha   90.00
_cell.angle_beta   90.00
_cell.angle_gamma   90.00
#
_symmetry.space_group_name_H-M   'P 1'
#
loop_
_entity.id
_entity.type
_entity.pdbx_description
1 polymer ?
#
loop_
_entity_poly.entity_id
_entity_poly.type
_entity_poly.pdbx_seq_one_letter_code
_entity_poly.pdbx_strand_id
1 'polypeptide(L)'
;MINIKGTYNISFKFQNMFLNEEFIVSGENIITLLGESFFLNRAINEYFSPIQYIVIGDGINKPKKTDFTLGHETSRKKCITKVDLQKKQILLIGSFNVSEMIGTTEIGTSNGDILISHDVYDKIDESFLNPSVGDIRVEYGFQLSTGSLKGDWSESENNTYYSYEPNEVIGVIEDGKSGYKNVNSLNELVNGSYYYDLTTKNLYIKTTNALSPNYHEIIVQVR
;
A
#
# COMPACT_ATOMS: atom_id res chain seq x y z
N MET A 1 6.98 7.30 10.31
CA MET A 1 5.70 7.80 9.76
C MET A 1 5.12 6.70 8.89
N ILE A 2 3.90 6.23 9.13
CA ILE A 2 3.27 5.25 8.21
C ILE A 2 2.75 6.04 7.01
N ASN A 3 3.30 5.80 5.83
CA ASN A 3 2.77 6.32 4.58
C ASN A 3 1.90 5.22 3.94
N ILE A 4 0.62 5.54 3.77
CA ILE A 4 -0.41 4.63 3.29
C ILE A 4 -0.84 5.12 1.92
N LYS A 5 -0.53 4.33 0.89
CA LYS A 5 -0.96 4.62 -0.47
C LYS A 5 -2.08 3.66 -0.86
N GLY A 6 -3.26 4.20 -1.14
CA GLY A 6 -4.41 3.45 -1.64
C GLY A 6 -4.48 3.54 -3.16
N THR A 7 -4.67 2.40 -3.83
CA THR A 7 -4.94 2.32 -5.27
C THR A 7 -6.10 1.39 -5.54
N TYR A 8 -6.75 1.53 -6.69
CA TYR A 8 -7.78 0.60 -7.12
C TYR A 8 -7.74 0.36 -8.61
N ASN A 9 -8.25 -0.81 -9.01
CA ASN A 9 -8.53 -1.20 -10.38
C ASN A 9 -9.95 -1.78 -10.45
N ILE A 10 -10.76 -1.30 -11.37
CA ILE A 10 -12.06 -1.85 -11.74
C ILE A 10 -11.89 -2.49 -13.12
N SER A 11 -11.91 -3.81 -13.17
CA SER A 11 -11.72 -4.62 -14.36
C SER A 11 -13.06 -5.08 -14.92
N PHE A 12 -13.35 -4.67 -16.14
CA PHE A 12 -14.50 -5.09 -16.93
C PHE A 12 -14.02 -6.08 -17.98
N LYS A 13 -14.42 -7.34 -17.85
CA LYS A 13 -14.09 -8.39 -18.82
C LYS A 13 -15.25 -8.61 -19.78
N PHE A 14 -14.98 -8.43 -21.06
CA PHE A 14 -15.91 -8.67 -22.14
C PHE A 14 -15.57 -10.02 -22.75
N GLN A 15 -16.45 -11.01 -22.58
CA GLN A 15 -16.29 -12.30 -23.24
C GLN A 15 -17.53 -12.62 -24.06
N ASN A 16 -17.36 -12.62 -25.38
CA ASN A 16 -18.28 -13.25 -26.31
C ASN A 16 -17.51 -14.02 -27.39
N MET A 17 -18.21 -14.63 -28.34
CA MET A 17 -17.58 -15.44 -29.41
C MET A 17 -16.59 -14.65 -30.30
N PHE A 18 -16.57 -13.32 -30.24
CA PHE A 18 -15.78 -12.47 -31.15
C PHE A 18 -14.82 -11.50 -30.42
N LEU A 19 -15.00 -11.27 -29.12
CA LEU A 19 -14.25 -10.30 -28.32
C LEU A 19 -13.86 -10.92 -26.98
N ASN A 20 -12.57 -10.79 -26.64
CA ASN A 20 -12.00 -11.10 -25.33
C ASN A 20 -11.12 -9.91 -24.92
N GLU A 21 -11.78 -8.83 -24.49
CA GLU A 21 -11.14 -7.57 -24.12
C GLU A 21 -11.33 -7.29 -22.63
N GLU A 22 -10.39 -6.56 -22.04
CA GLU A 22 -10.46 -6.09 -20.67
C GLU A 22 -10.30 -4.57 -20.65
N PHE A 23 -11.28 -3.89 -20.07
CA PHE A 23 -11.20 -2.46 -19.78
C PHE A 23 -10.90 -2.28 -18.30
N ILE A 24 -9.99 -1.37 -17.96
CA ILE A 24 -9.55 -1.14 -16.58
C ILE A 24 -9.68 0.36 -16.27
N VAL A 25 -10.50 0.67 -15.27
CA VAL A 25 -10.48 1.99 -14.62
C VAL A 25 -9.57 1.88 -13.41
N SER A 26 -8.62 2.80 -13.27
CA SER A 26 -7.66 2.79 -12.17
C SER A 26 -7.49 4.17 -11.59
N GLY A 27 -7.22 4.24 -10.29
CA GLY A 27 -7.01 5.50 -9.60
C GLY A 27 -6.29 5.34 -8.27
N GLU A 28 -6.02 6.49 -7.65
CA GLU A 28 -5.42 6.58 -6.32
C GLU A 28 -6.45 7.17 -5.34
N ASN A 29 -6.56 6.55 -4.18
CA ASN A 29 -7.56 6.94 -3.20
C ASN A 29 -6.97 7.85 -2.13
N ILE A 30 -7.80 8.76 -1.64
CA ILE A 30 -7.48 9.44 -0.39
C ILE A 30 -7.75 8.48 0.78
N ILE A 31 -6.82 8.44 1.73
CA ILE A 31 -7.06 7.82 3.03
C ILE A 31 -7.70 8.87 3.93
N THR A 32 -8.87 8.56 4.49
CA THR A 32 -9.57 9.48 5.40
C THR A 32 -8.82 9.56 6.73
N LEU A 33 -9.09 10.57 7.56
CA LEU A 33 -8.52 10.68 8.90
C LEU A 33 -8.90 9.47 9.77
N LEU A 34 -10.12 8.96 9.63
CA LEU A 34 -10.53 7.72 10.29
C LEU A 34 -9.82 6.50 9.71
N GLY A 35 -9.54 6.47 8.42
CA GLY A 35 -8.71 5.45 7.78
C GLY A 35 -7.27 5.46 8.29
N GLU A 36 -6.64 6.62 8.41
CA GLU A 36 -5.32 6.77 9.02
C GLU A 36 -5.33 6.27 10.47
N SER A 37 -6.33 6.68 11.26
CA SER A 37 -6.50 6.20 12.64
C SER A 37 -6.73 4.70 12.70
N PHE A 38 -7.50 4.13 11.78
CA PHE A 38 -7.73 2.70 11.66
C PHE A 38 -6.43 1.94 11.44
N PHE A 39 -5.63 2.35 10.46
CA PHE A 39 -4.36 1.67 10.15
C PHE A 39 -3.34 1.82 11.28
N LEU A 40 -3.28 2.99 11.94
CA LEU A 40 -2.42 3.21 13.11
C LEU A 40 -2.84 2.34 14.30
N ASN A 41 -4.14 2.28 14.60
CA ASN A 41 -4.63 1.48 15.72
C ASN A 41 -4.54 -0.01 15.44
N ARG A 42 -4.88 -0.48 14.23
CA ARG A 42 -4.71 -1.89 13.84
C ARG A 42 -3.25 -2.37 13.86
N ALA A 43 -2.28 -1.45 13.79
CA ALA A 43 -0.87 -1.79 13.97
C ALA A 43 -0.51 -2.04 15.45
N ILE A 44 -1.26 -1.46 16.40
CA ILE A 44 -0.97 -1.51 17.84
C ILE A 44 -1.91 -2.51 18.55
N ASN A 45 -3.14 -2.67 18.08
CA ASN A 45 -4.17 -3.46 18.73
C ASN A 45 -5.26 -3.93 17.73
N GLU A 46 -6.11 -4.86 18.13
CA GLU A 46 -7.17 -5.40 17.25
C GLU A 46 -8.53 -4.70 17.43
N TYR A 47 -8.57 -3.49 18.01
CA TYR A 47 -9.84 -2.82 18.38
C TYR A 47 -10.77 -2.56 17.19
N PHE A 48 -10.23 -2.30 16.00
CA PHE A 48 -11.06 -2.12 14.81
C PHE A 48 -11.16 -3.41 14.02
N SER A 49 -12.39 -3.80 13.64
CA SER A 49 -12.60 -4.92 12.72
C SER A 49 -11.87 -4.69 11.39
N PRO A 50 -11.30 -5.73 10.75
CA PRO A 50 -10.59 -5.59 9.48
C PRO A 50 -11.44 -4.92 8.39
N ILE A 51 -10.81 -4.45 7.32
CA ILE A 51 -11.56 -3.99 6.15
C ILE A 51 -12.35 -5.17 5.58
N GLN A 52 -13.65 -4.98 5.41
CA GLN A 52 -14.60 -6.04 5.06
C GLN A 52 -15.34 -5.74 3.76
N TYR A 53 -15.43 -4.48 3.35
CA TYR A 53 -16.29 -4.05 2.27
C TYR A 53 -15.56 -3.14 1.28
N ILE A 54 -15.86 -3.35 0.01
CA ILE A 54 -15.73 -2.33 -1.04
C ILE A 54 -17.12 -1.72 -1.20
N VAL A 55 -17.17 -0.39 -1.22
CA VAL A 55 -18.40 0.40 -1.37
C VAL A 55 -18.31 1.23 -2.64
N ILE A 56 -19.43 1.42 -3.32
CA ILE A 56 -19.53 2.24 -4.54
C ILE A 56 -20.72 3.19 -4.43
N GLY A 57 -20.64 4.29 -5.16
CA GLY A 57 -21.62 5.36 -5.10
C GLY A 57 -21.66 6.21 -6.36
N ASP A 58 -22.56 7.18 -6.39
CA ASP A 58 -22.73 8.16 -7.48
C ASP A 58 -22.43 9.60 -7.01
N GLY A 59 -21.70 9.73 -5.89
CA GLY A 59 -21.16 11.00 -5.41
C GLY A 59 -20.12 11.56 -6.39
N ILE A 60 -20.18 12.87 -6.64
CA ILE A 60 -19.30 13.57 -7.60
C ILE A 60 -18.31 14.53 -6.93
N ASN A 61 -18.44 14.71 -5.62
CA ASN A 61 -17.63 15.67 -4.90
C ASN A 61 -16.21 15.14 -4.71
N LYS A 62 -15.21 15.99 -4.95
CA LYS A 62 -13.81 15.60 -4.75
C LYS A 62 -13.59 15.07 -3.31
N PRO A 63 -12.97 13.89 -3.16
CA PRO A 63 -12.69 13.27 -1.87
C PRO A 63 -11.92 14.18 -0.91
N LYS A 64 -12.31 14.19 0.37
CA LYS A 64 -11.62 14.90 1.45
C LYS A 64 -11.23 13.96 2.56
N LYS A 65 -10.11 14.26 3.24
CA LYS A 65 -9.67 13.47 4.40
C LYS A 65 -10.69 13.45 5.54
N THR A 66 -11.54 14.47 5.63
CA THR A 66 -12.57 14.61 6.66
C THR A 66 -13.87 13.88 6.34
N ASP A 67 -13.96 13.20 5.21
CA ASP A 67 -15.19 12.50 4.82
C ASP A 67 -15.34 11.22 5.65
N PHE A 68 -16.57 11.00 6.13
CA PHE A 68 -16.94 9.88 7.00
C PHE A 68 -17.75 8.81 6.27
N THR A 69 -18.33 9.17 5.12
CA THR A 69 -19.14 8.33 4.24
C THR A 69 -18.87 8.75 2.80
N LEU A 70 -19.25 7.90 1.84
CA LEU A 70 -19.35 8.33 0.45
C LEU A 70 -20.35 9.50 0.33
N GLY A 71 -20.26 10.27 -0.76
CA GLY A 71 -21.22 11.33 -1.05
C GLY A 71 -22.64 10.79 -1.20
N HIS A 72 -22.77 9.60 -1.81
CA HIS A 72 -23.98 8.79 -1.81
C HIS A 72 -23.62 7.34 -2.17
N GLU A 73 -23.74 6.42 -1.19
CA GLU A 73 -23.45 4.99 -1.37
C GLU A 73 -24.66 4.29 -2.03
N THR A 74 -24.41 3.56 -3.12
CA THR A 74 -25.45 2.81 -3.87
C THR A 74 -25.32 1.30 -3.68
N SER A 75 -24.11 0.79 -3.48
CA SER A 75 -23.88 -0.64 -3.24
C SER A 75 -22.66 -0.90 -2.36
N ARG A 76 -22.70 -2.06 -1.70
CA ARG A 76 -21.69 -2.55 -0.77
C ARG A 76 -21.49 -4.04 -0.95
N LYS A 77 -20.25 -4.46 -1.17
CA LYS A 77 -19.90 -5.88 -1.31
C LYS A 77 -18.82 -6.27 -0.31
N LYS A 78 -19.00 -7.44 0.30
CA LYS A 78 -17.94 -8.06 1.09
C LYS A 78 -16.76 -8.37 0.17
N CYS A 79 -15.56 -8.00 0.60
CA CYS A 79 -14.34 -8.30 -0.12
C CYS A 79 -13.60 -9.49 0.48
N ILE A 80 -12.86 -10.18 -0.37
CA ILE A 80 -11.83 -11.14 0.06
C ILE A 80 -10.54 -10.36 0.26
N THR A 81 -9.99 -10.45 1.47
CA THR A 81 -8.71 -9.81 1.80
C THR A 81 -7.55 -10.77 1.56
N LYS A 82 -6.54 -10.32 0.82
CA LYS A 82 -5.27 -11.01 0.62
C LYS A 82 -4.12 -10.13 1.08
N VAL A 83 -3.10 -10.74 1.66
CA VAL A 83 -1.87 -10.06 2.06
C VAL A 83 -0.76 -10.49 1.13
N ASP A 84 -0.10 -9.53 0.49
CA ASP A 84 1.07 -9.75 -0.34
C ASP A 84 2.27 -9.08 0.34
N LEU A 85 3.07 -9.93 1.00
CA LEU A 85 4.23 -9.50 1.79
C LEU A 85 5.39 -9.05 0.89
N GLN A 86 5.48 -9.52 -0.36
CA GLN A 86 6.55 -9.12 -1.27
C GLN A 86 6.34 -7.68 -1.74
N LYS A 87 5.11 -7.34 -2.12
CA LYS A 87 4.74 -5.96 -2.53
C LYS A 87 4.36 -5.06 -1.37
N LYS A 88 4.42 -5.57 -0.13
CA LYS A 88 4.03 -4.88 1.12
C LYS A 88 2.63 -4.26 1.02
N GLN A 89 1.69 -5.04 0.51
CA GLN A 89 0.34 -4.57 0.22
C GLN A 89 -0.74 -5.48 0.80
N ILE A 90 -1.84 -4.85 1.18
CA ILE A 90 -3.13 -5.52 1.43
C ILE A 90 -3.97 -5.33 0.17
N LEU A 91 -4.50 -6.42 -0.36
CA LEU A 91 -5.37 -6.43 -1.53
C LEU A 91 -6.77 -6.87 -1.12
N LEU A 92 -7.76 -6.05 -1.44
CA LEU A 92 -9.18 -6.35 -1.27
C LEU A 92 -9.77 -6.66 -2.64
N ILE A 93 -10.44 -7.79 -2.76
CA ILE A 93 -11.03 -8.23 -4.02
C ILE A 93 -12.54 -8.37 -3.84
N GLY A 94 -13.31 -7.66 -4.65
CA GLY A 94 -14.76 -7.75 -4.69
C GLY A 94 -15.25 -7.98 -6.12
N SER A 95 -16.49 -8.45 -6.25
CA SER A 95 -17.18 -8.56 -7.53
C SER A 95 -18.51 -7.82 -7.45
N PHE A 96 -18.80 -7.04 -8.48
CA PHE A 96 -20.05 -6.31 -8.65
C PHE A 96 -20.70 -6.73 -9.97
N ASN A 97 -22.02 -6.71 -10.00
CA ASN A 97 -22.77 -6.96 -11.22
C ASN A 97 -22.87 -5.65 -12.02
N VAL A 98 -23.10 -5.77 -13.33
CA VAL A 98 -23.25 -4.62 -14.24
C VAL A 98 -24.24 -3.59 -13.72
N SER A 99 -25.41 -4.01 -13.25
CA SER A 99 -26.46 -3.11 -12.74
C SER A 99 -26.04 -2.30 -11.50
N GLU A 100 -25.04 -2.75 -10.76
CA GLU A 100 -24.55 -2.06 -9.56
C GLU A 100 -23.48 -1.02 -9.89
N MET A 101 -22.78 -1.18 -11.02
CA MET A 101 -21.69 -0.30 -11.45
C MET A 101 -22.16 0.77 -12.45
N ILE A 102 -23.28 0.57 -13.12
CA ILE A 102 -23.83 1.57 -14.03
C ILE A 102 -24.13 2.86 -13.26
N GLY A 103 -23.58 3.96 -13.76
CA GLY A 103 -23.81 5.30 -13.25
C GLY A 103 -23.01 5.65 -12.02
N THR A 104 -22.17 4.75 -11.50
CA THR A 104 -21.32 5.04 -10.34
C THR A 104 -20.15 5.93 -10.74
N THR A 105 -19.76 6.79 -9.79
CA THR A 105 -18.67 7.77 -9.91
C THR A 105 -17.78 7.76 -8.67
N GLU A 106 -18.13 7.00 -7.64
CA GLU A 106 -17.40 6.98 -6.38
C GLU A 106 -17.12 5.54 -5.94
N ILE A 107 -15.98 5.32 -5.31
CA ILE A 107 -15.57 4.03 -4.75
C ILE A 107 -14.85 4.27 -3.43
N GLY A 108 -15.05 3.37 -2.48
CA GLY A 108 -14.30 3.39 -1.23
C GLY A 108 -14.17 2.02 -0.58
N THR A 109 -13.57 2.03 0.60
CA THR A 109 -13.45 0.83 1.44
C THR A 109 -13.94 1.10 2.85
N SER A 110 -14.53 0.08 3.46
CA SER A 110 -15.13 0.18 4.79
C SER A 110 -14.96 -1.12 5.57
N ASN A 111 -14.87 -1.01 6.89
CA ASN A 111 -14.99 -2.17 7.79
C ASN A 111 -16.43 -2.45 8.25
N GLY A 112 -17.40 -1.64 7.81
CA GLY A 112 -18.80 -1.68 8.26
C GLY A 112 -19.22 -0.41 9.00
N ASP A 113 -18.30 0.17 9.77
CA ASP A 113 -18.59 1.30 10.67
C ASP A 113 -17.93 2.61 10.20
N ILE A 114 -16.72 2.51 9.63
CA ILE A 114 -15.95 3.66 9.17
C ILE A 114 -15.67 3.58 7.67
N LEU A 115 -15.60 4.73 7.01
CA LEU A 115 -15.01 4.88 5.69
C LEU A 115 -13.49 5.05 5.84
N ILE A 116 -12.73 4.17 5.20
CA ILE A 116 -11.27 4.11 5.33
C ILE A 116 -10.58 4.89 4.21
N SER A 117 -11.08 4.73 2.99
CA SER A 117 -10.59 5.44 1.82
C SER A 117 -11.70 5.61 0.81
N HIS A 118 -11.56 6.62 -0.05
CA HIS A 118 -12.42 6.75 -1.22
C HIS A 118 -11.74 7.56 -2.33
N ASP A 119 -12.30 7.44 -3.53
CA ASP A 119 -11.98 8.23 -4.69
C ASP A 119 -13.23 8.49 -5.53
N VAL A 120 -13.16 9.50 -6.39
CA VAL A 120 -14.14 9.78 -7.44
C VAL A 120 -13.49 9.55 -8.80
N TYR A 121 -14.18 8.81 -9.67
CA TYR A 121 -13.77 8.50 -11.04
C TYR A 121 -14.84 8.95 -12.04
N ASP A 122 -14.45 8.93 -13.31
CA ASP A 122 -15.36 9.23 -14.41
C ASP A 122 -16.53 8.24 -14.44
N LYS A 123 -17.74 8.77 -14.62
CA LYS A 123 -18.97 7.99 -14.59
C LYS A 123 -18.90 6.75 -15.50
N ILE A 124 -19.22 5.59 -14.93
CA ILE A 124 -19.38 4.36 -15.71
C ILE A 124 -20.72 4.44 -16.46
N ASP A 125 -20.65 4.74 -17.75
CA ASP A 125 -21.80 4.80 -18.65
C ASP A 125 -22.30 3.40 -19.06
N GLU A 126 -23.60 3.27 -19.33
CA GLU A 126 -24.21 2.08 -19.92
C GLU A 126 -23.58 1.71 -21.26
N SER A 127 -23.07 2.68 -22.02
CA SER A 127 -22.37 2.41 -23.28
C SER A 127 -21.10 1.57 -23.11
N PHE A 128 -20.50 1.57 -21.91
CA PHE A 128 -19.34 0.73 -21.60
C PHE A 128 -19.73 -0.70 -21.26
N LEU A 129 -21.01 -0.99 -20.99
CA LEU A 129 -21.46 -2.26 -20.43
C LEU A 129 -22.50 -2.93 -21.35
N ASN A 130 -22.00 -3.53 -22.43
CA ASN A 130 -22.77 -4.42 -23.31
C ASN A 130 -23.27 -5.64 -22.49
N PRO A 131 -24.42 -6.30 -22.78
CA PRO A 131 -24.91 -7.46 -22.00
C PRO A 131 -23.99 -8.69 -21.97
N SER A 132 -22.83 -8.62 -22.65
CA SER A 132 -21.77 -9.62 -22.61
C SER A 132 -20.74 -9.41 -21.48
N VAL A 133 -20.87 -8.34 -20.70
CA VAL A 133 -20.04 -8.14 -19.49
C VAL A 133 -20.58 -9.01 -18.38
N GLY A 134 -19.73 -9.91 -17.88
CA GLY A 134 -20.02 -10.73 -16.71
C GLY A 134 -19.83 -9.97 -15.39
N ASP A 135 -19.40 -10.67 -14.35
CA ASP A 135 -19.06 -10.02 -13.07
C ASP A 135 -17.87 -9.07 -13.25
N ILE A 136 -18.03 -7.85 -12.77
CA ILE A 136 -17.01 -6.79 -12.77
C ILE A 136 -16.15 -7.01 -11.53
N ARG A 137 -14.86 -7.22 -11.75
CA ARG A 137 -13.91 -7.45 -10.66
C ARG A 137 -13.32 -6.13 -10.20
N VAL A 138 -13.35 -5.89 -8.90
CA VAL A 138 -12.74 -4.72 -8.28
C VAL A 138 -11.61 -5.18 -7.38
N GLU A 139 -10.43 -4.62 -7.60
CA GLU A 139 -9.24 -4.83 -6.78
C GLU A 139 -8.83 -3.51 -6.12
N TYR A 140 -8.69 -3.52 -4.80
CA TYR A 140 -8.35 -2.35 -4.01
C TYR A 140 -7.09 -2.63 -3.20
N GLY A 141 -6.02 -1.90 -3.46
CA GLY A 141 -4.70 -2.10 -2.85
C GLY A 141 -4.38 -1.03 -1.82
N PHE A 142 -3.85 -1.43 -0.67
CA PHE A 142 -3.19 -0.55 0.28
C PHE A 142 -1.74 -0.95 0.42
N GLN A 143 -0.84 -0.11 -0.08
CA GLN A 143 0.57 -0.23 0.25
C GLN A 143 0.84 0.48 1.58
N LEU A 144 1.34 -0.31 2.52
CA LEU A 144 1.76 0.18 3.82
C LEU A 144 3.28 0.25 3.80
N SER A 145 3.78 1.47 3.70
CA SER A 145 5.20 1.73 3.92
C SER A 145 5.36 2.33 5.30
N THR A 146 5.94 1.55 6.21
CA THR A 146 6.53 2.11 7.43
C THR A 146 7.81 2.81 6.99
N GLY A 147 7.68 4.07 6.58
CA GLY A 147 8.84 4.92 6.40
C GLY A 147 9.39 5.27 7.78
N SER A 148 10.50 4.65 8.18
CA SER A 148 11.55 5.52 8.66
C SER A 148 11.86 6.51 7.53
N LEU A 149 12.01 7.79 7.87
CA LEU A 149 12.65 8.74 6.95
C LEU A 149 14.04 8.16 6.70
N LYS A 150 14.21 7.40 5.63
CA LYS A 150 15.52 6.95 5.19
C LYS A 150 16.22 8.22 4.74
N GLY A 151 17.15 8.69 5.55
CA GLY A 151 18.06 9.73 5.10
C GLY A 151 18.81 9.23 3.87
N ASP A 152 19.26 10.16 3.03
CA ASP A 152 20.23 9.81 1.99
C ASP A 152 21.42 9.13 2.65
N TRP A 153 21.93 8.06 2.03
CA TRP A 153 23.14 7.42 2.50
C TRP A 153 24.30 8.38 2.35
N SER A 154 24.92 8.71 3.48
CA SER A 154 26.15 9.49 3.52
C SER A 154 27.33 8.54 3.64
N GLU A 155 28.38 8.79 2.88
CA GLU A 155 29.64 8.07 3.05
C GLU A 155 30.35 8.59 4.30
N SER A 156 30.84 7.68 5.13
CA SER A 156 31.75 7.99 6.24
C SER A 156 33.19 7.80 5.78
N GLU A 157 33.71 6.56 5.88
CA GLU A 157 35.06 6.20 5.45
C GLU A 157 35.11 4.72 5.03
N ASN A 158 36.07 4.35 4.18
CA ASN A 158 36.35 2.96 3.78
C ASN A 158 35.10 2.19 3.26
N ASN A 159 34.33 2.82 2.37
CA ASN A 159 33.05 2.29 1.84
C ASN A 159 32.01 1.97 2.93
N THR A 160 32.11 2.63 4.08
CA THR A 160 31.09 2.60 5.12
C THR A 160 30.09 3.71 4.86
N TYR A 161 28.82 3.37 4.80
CA TYR A 161 27.75 4.31 4.57
C TYR A 161 26.82 4.34 5.76
N TYR A 162 26.25 5.50 6.04
CA TYR A 162 25.31 5.65 7.13
C TYR A 162 24.07 6.44 6.74
N SER A 163 22.99 6.16 7.45
CA SER A 163 21.74 6.90 7.40
C SER A 163 21.19 7.02 8.81
N TYR A 164 20.51 8.13 9.07
CA TYR A 164 19.68 8.26 10.26
C TYR A 164 18.52 7.26 10.21
N GLU A 165 18.29 6.55 11.31
CA GLU A 165 17.25 5.55 11.50
C GLU A 165 16.69 5.67 12.94
N PRO A 166 15.54 6.34 13.12
CA PRO A 166 15.02 6.66 14.45
C PRO A 166 14.58 5.42 15.26
N ASN A 167 14.26 4.32 14.59
CA ASN A 167 13.78 3.09 15.23
C ASN A 167 14.92 2.08 15.44
N GLU A 168 14.78 1.17 16.39
CA GLU A 168 15.82 0.16 16.65
C GLU A 168 15.95 -0.81 15.47
N VAL A 169 17.13 -0.87 14.85
CA VAL A 169 17.39 -1.77 13.72
C VAL A 169 17.59 -3.20 14.21
N ILE A 170 16.76 -4.10 13.71
CA ILE A 170 16.84 -5.55 13.98
C ILE A 170 17.34 -6.37 12.79
N GLY A 171 17.45 -5.77 11.61
CA GLY A 171 17.96 -6.46 10.42
C GLY A 171 18.19 -5.52 9.24
N VAL A 172 19.08 -5.92 8.34
CA VAL A 172 19.32 -5.24 7.06
C VAL A 172 19.44 -6.30 5.97
N ILE A 173 18.78 -6.09 4.83
CA ILE A 173 18.77 -6.99 3.66
C ILE A 173 19.19 -6.19 2.42
N GLU A 174 20.05 -6.78 1.59
CA GLU A 174 20.52 -6.22 0.31
C GLU A 174 20.01 -7.07 -0.86
N ASP A 175 19.42 -6.42 -1.87
CA ASP A 175 18.97 -7.00 -3.14
C ASP A 175 18.08 -8.26 -2.99
N GLY A 176 17.27 -8.29 -1.92
CA GLY A 176 16.39 -9.43 -1.61
C GLY A 176 17.12 -10.74 -1.28
N LYS A 177 18.43 -10.69 -0.98
CA LYS A 177 19.27 -11.85 -0.64
C LYS A 177 19.41 -12.05 0.87
N SER A 178 20.48 -12.73 1.30
CA SER A 178 20.86 -12.91 2.70
C SER A 178 20.94 -11.57 3.44
N GLY A 179 20.47 -11.57 4.69
CA GLY A 179 20.61 -10.41 5.57
C GLY A 179 22.07 -10.15 5.95
N TYR A 180 22.38 -8.89 6.22
CA TYR A 180 23.68 -8.49 6.75
C TYR A 180 23.90 -9.05 8.14
N LYS A 181 25.16 -9.33 8.46
CA LYS A 181 25.59 -9.67 9.81
C LYS A 181 25.53 -8.43 10.71
N ASN A 182 24.82 -8.51 11.82
CA ASN A 182 24.88 -7.49 12.88
C ASN A 182 26.25 -7.56 13.57
N VAL A 183 26.89 -6.40 13.78
CA VAL A 183 28.11 -6.25 14.58
C VAL A 183 27.91 -5.22 15.69
N ASN A 184 28.77 -5.23 16.69
CA ASN A 184 28.56 -4.44 17.92
C ASN A 184 29.20 -3.04 17.87
N SER A 185 30.01 -2.75 16.85
CA SER A 185 30.72 -1.48 16.72
C SER A 185 31.08 -1.14 15.28
N LEU A 186 31.34 0.14 15.00
CA LEU A 186 31.82 0.62 13.70
C LEU A 186 33.07 -0.11 13.20
N ASN A 187 33.99 -0.45 14.11
CA ASN A 187 35.27 -1.07 13.76
C ASN A 187 35.14 -2.53 13.34
N GLU A 188 34.01 -3.18 13.66
CA GLU A 188 33.72 -4.56 13.25
C GLU A 188 33.06 -4.65 11.86
N LEU A 189 32.78 -3.52 11.22
CA LEU A 189 32.13 -3.48 9.91
C LEU A 189 33.01 -4.08 8.81
N VAL A 190 32.50 -5.17 8.24
CA VAL A 190 32.99 -5.85 7.03
C VAL A 190 31.91 -5.87 5.95
N ASN A 191 32.26 -6.18 4.71
CA ASN A 191 31.27 -6.28 3.63
C ASN A 191 30.14 -7.26 4.01
N GLY A 192 28.88 -6.83 3.80
CA GLY A 192 27.70 -7.59 4.21
C GLY A 192 27.43 -7.55 5.71
N SER A 193 27.80 -6.47 6.41
CA SER A 193 27.50 -6.26 7.83
C SER A 193 26.91 -4.88 8.11
N TYR A 194 26.22 -4.76 9.24
CA TYR A 194 25.69 -3.50 9.74
C TYR A 194 25.93 -3.31 11.23
N TYR A 195 25.99 -2.05 11.63
CA TYR A 195 26.06 -1.60 13.01
C TYR A 195 25.02 -0.50 13.21
N TYR A 196 24.22 -0.59 14.27
CA TYR A 196 23.26 0.44 14.63
C TYR A 196 23.66 1.09 15.96
N ASP A 197 23.93 2.39 15.91
CA ASP A 197 24.25 3.17 17.11
C ASP A 197 22.97 3.70 17.75
N LEU A 198 22.63 3.14 18.90
CA LEU A 198 21.44 3.51 19.67
C LEU A 198 21.44 4.98 20.14
N THR A 199 22.61 5.61 20.25
CA THR A 199 22.80 6.97 20.75
C THR A 199 22.57 7.99 19.65
N THR A 200 23.27 7.85 18.53
CA THR A 200 23.17 8.77 17.38
C THR A 200 21.98 8.45 16.48
N LYS A 201 21.37 7.26 16.66
CA LYS A 201 20.34 6.72 15.77
C LYS A 201 20.84 6.55 14.34
N ASN A 202 22.14 6.36 14.14
CA ASN A 202 22.71 6.09 12.83
C ASN A 202 22.85 4.58 12.59
N LEU A 203 22.33 4.13 11.45
CA LEU A 203 22.61 2.83 10.89
C LEU A 203 23.80 2.94 9.96
N TYR A 204 24.87 2.20 10.26
CA TYR A 204 26.06 2.07 9.44
C TYR A 204 26.08 0.72 8.74
N ILE A 205 26.48 0.71 7.47
CA ILE A 205 26.54 -0.49 6.65
C ILE A 205 27.82 -0.54 5.80
N LYS A 206 28.19 -1.76 5.42
CA LYS A 206 29.05 -2.03 4.27
C LYS A 206 28.35 -3.02 3.34
N THR A 207 28.15 -2.63 2.10
CA THR A 207 27.55 -3.49 1.07
C THR A 207 28.42 -4.71 0.79
N THR A 208 27.81 -5.76 0.25
CA THR A 208 28.51 -7.03 0.01
C THR A 208 29.66 -6.88 -0.99
N ASN A 209 29.54 -5.96 -1.93
CA ASN A 209 30.50 -5.68 -3.00
C ASN A 209 31.29 -4.36 -2.79
N ALA A 210 31.16 -3.70 -1.64
CA ALA A 210 31.75 -2.41 -1.31
C ALA A 210 31.38 -1.25 -2.26
N LEU A 211 30.31 -1.37 -3.04
CA LEU A 211 29.74 -0.24 -3.79
C LEU A 211 28.79 0.59 -2.93
N SER A 212 28.49 1.80 -3.39
CA SER A 212 27.50 2.64 -2.69
C SER A 212 26.15 1.92 -2.58
N PRO A 213 25.48 1.98 -1.40
CA PRO A 213 24.15 1.42 -1.21
C PRO A 213 23.09 2.05 -2.10
N ASN A 214 23.37 3.18 -2.76
CA ASN A 214 22.50 3.78 -3.76
C ASN A 214 22.40 2.93 -5.05
N TYR A 215 23.33 2.00 -5.28
CA TYR A 215 23.27 1.02 -6.37
C TYR A 215 22.54 -0.27 -5.99
N HIS A 216 22.01 -0.37 -4.77
CA HIS A 216 21.42 -1.57 -4.20
C HIS A 216 20.03 -1.30 -3.62
N GLU A 217 19.19 -2.34 -3.58
CA GLU A 217 17.97 -2.29 -2.78
C GLU A 217 18.32 -2.65 -1.33
N ILE A 218 18.44 -1.65 -0.46
CA ILE A 218 18.67 -1.86 0.98
C ILE A 218 17.35 -1.75 1.76
N ILE A 219 16.91 -2.86 2.33
CA ILE A 219 15.75 -2.98 3.21
C ILE A 219 16.23 -3.04 4.65
N VAL A 220 15.81 -2.08 5.47
CA VAL A 220 16.08 -2.04 6.91
C VAL A 220 14.86 -2.54 7.66
N GLN A 221 15.05 -3.49 8.57
CA GLN A 221 14.02 -4.02 9.46
C GLN A 221 14.21 -3.36 10.83
N VAL A 222 13.13 -2.78 11.37
CA VAL A 222 13.15 -2.04 12.63
C VAL A 222 12.07 -2.55 13.60
N ARG A 223 12.27 -2.31 14.90
CA ARG A 223 11.28 -2.51 15.97
C ARG A 223 10.48 -1.24 16.25
#